data_AF-A0A0M2NNT6-F1
#
_entry.id   AF-A0A0M2NNT6-F1
#
_cell.length_a   1.000
_cell.length_b   1.000
_cell.length_c   1.000
_cell.angle_alpha   90.00
_cell.angle_beta   90.00
_cell.angle_gamma   90.00
#
_symmetry.space_group_name_H-M   'P 1'
#
loop_
_entity.id
_entity.type
_entity.pdbx_description
1 polymer ?
#
loop_
_entity_poly.entity_id
_entity_poly.type
_entity_poly.pdbx_seq_one_letter_code
_entity_poly.pdbx_strand_id
1 'polypeptide(L)'
;MYWIEVERMSQTGKKDTKSTLLDFLAERAGCAYLSDLRKPYLFPGLSEIMDGIEPRAYSFSEWEDAISYITGECKEVSDEQEAKSFLISCLKK
;
A
#
# COMPACT_ATOMS: atom_id res chain seq x y z
N MET A 1 -9.38 -40.37 1.93
CA MET A 1 -10.23 -39.75 0.90
C MET A 1 -9.99 -38.25 0.99
N TYR A 2 -9.43 -37.70 -0.09
CA TYR A 2 -9.32 -36.28 -0.48
C TYR A 2 -9.03 -35.26 0.64
N TRP A 3 -7.76 -34.86 0.76
CA TRP A 3 -7.27 -33.56 0.23
C TRP A 3 -8.10 -32.38 0.74
N ILE A 4 -7.67 -31.73 1.82
CA ILE A 4 -7.36 -30.30 1.74
C ILE A 4 -6.10 -30.06 2.58
N GLU A 5 -4.98 -30.46 1.98
CA GLU A 5 -3.72 -29.76 2.16
C GLU A 5 -3.92 -28.37 1.54
N VAL A 6 -4.40 -27.41 2.34
CA VAL A 6 -4.09 -26.00 2.10
C VAL A 6 -2.97 -25.65 3.06
N GLU A 7 -1.80 -26.07 2.65
CA GLU A 7 -0.61 -25.25 2.72
C GLU A 7 -0.95 -23.82 2.24
N ARG A 8 -1.40 -22.99 3.18
CA ARG A 8 -1.29 -21.53 3.15
C ARG A 8 -0.54 -21.18 4.43
N MET A 9 0.72 -21.58 4.51
CA MET A 9 1.83 -20.76 4.03
C MET A 9 1.84 -19.40 4.75
N SER A 10 2.80 -19.32 5.67
CA SER A 10 3.40 -18.11 6.24
C SER A 10 2.51 -17.27 7.17
N GLN A 11 2.60 -17.51 8.48
CA GLN A 11 3.64 -16.94 9.36
C GLN A 11 3.43 -15.43 9.52
N THR A 12 2.63 -15.12 10.55
CA THR A 12 2.52 -13.85 11.25
C THR A 12 3.74 -12.95 11.07
N GLY A 13 3.61 -11.93 10.22
CA GLY A 13 4.50 -10.78 10.25
C GLY A 13 4.12 -9.87 11.42
N LYS A 14 4.50 -10.24 12.65
CA LYS A 14 4.68 -9.22 13.68
C LYS A 14 5.92 -8.41 13.32
N LYS A 15 5.82 -7.07 13.41
CA LYS A 15 6.88 -6.03 13.59
C LYS A 15 6.50 -4.79 12.77
N ASP A 16 6.40 -3.55 13.23
CA ASP A 16 6.56 -2.87 14.51
C ASP A 16 5.83 -1.52 14.36
N THR A 17 5.13 -1.07 15.40
CA THR A 17 4.82 0.34 15.74
C THR A 17 4.98 1.42 14.65
N LYS A 18 3.94 1.63 13.85
CA LYS A 18 3.39 2.92 13.38
C LYS A 18 2.33 2.57 12.31
N SER A 19 1.08 2.94 12.54
CA SER A 19 0.00 2.78 11.56
C SER A 19 0.25 3.71 10.37
N THR A 20 1.15 3.33 9.48
CA THR A 20 1.50 4.14 8.30
C THR A 20 0.47 3.97 7.19
N LEU A 21 0.47 4.88 6.22
CA LEU A 21 -0.37 4.77 5.02
C LEU A 21 -0.28 3.38 4.36
N LEU A 22 0.91 2.78 4.34
CA LEU A 22 1.15 1.44 3.80
C LEU A 22 0.37 0.35 4.57
N ASP A 23 0.33 0.42 5.90
CA ASP A 23 -0.40 -0.54 6.73
C ASP A 23 -1.91 -0.45 6.48
N PHE A 24 -2.44 0.79 6.42
CA PHE A 24 -3.83 1.04 6.08
C PHE A 24 -4.21 0.47 4.71
N LEU A 25 -3.35 0.67 3.71
CA LEU A 25 -3.56 0.15 2.37
C LEU A 25 -3.53 -1.38 2.35
N ALA A 26 -2.62 -2.01 3.10
CA ALA A 26 -2.54 -3.46 3.18
C ALA A 26 -3.79 -4.05 3.85
N GLU A 27 -4.23 -3.47 4.97
CA GLU A 27 -5.45 -3.88 5.66
C GLU A 27 -6.67 -3.76 4.73
N ARG A 28 -6.80 -2.62 4.06
CA ARG A 28 -7.96 -2.33 3.20
C ARG A 28 -7.96 -3.17 1.92
N ALA A 29 -6.79 -3.49 1.38
CA ALA A 29 -6.63 -4.36 0.23
C ALA A 29 -6.67 -5.86 0.59
N GLY A 30 -6.77 -6.22 1.87
CA GLY A 30 -6.81 -7.61 2.34
C GLY A 30 -5.47 -8.34 2.23
N CYS A 31 -4.35 -7.61 2.25
CA CYS A 31 -3.00 -8.14 2.14
C CYS A 31 -2.39 -8.37 3.52
N ALA A 32 -1.78 -9.54 3.72
CA ALA A 32 -1.08 -9.85 4.95
C ALA A 32 0.32 -9.19 5.05
N TYR A 33 0.86 -8.69 3.93
CA TYR A 33 2.21 -8.14 3.86
C TYR A 33 2.27 -6.88 3.00
N LEU A 34 3.06 -5.89 3.42
CA LEU A 34 3.32 -4.68 2.61
C LEU A 34 3.98 -5.01 1.26
N SER A 35 4.76 -6.09 1.21
CA SER A 35 5.35 -6.61 -0.04
C SER A 35 4.31 -6.91 -1.12
N ASP A 36 3.08 -7.27 -0.72
CA ASP A 36 1.99 -7.50 -1.65
C ASP A 36 1.50 -6.20 -2.29
N LEU A 37 1.60 -5.05 -1.62
CA LEU A 37 1.18 -3.75 -2.19
C LEU A 37 1.96 -3.37 -3.45
N ARG A 38 3.16 -3.92 -3.65
CA ARG A 38 3.94 -3.77 -4.89
C ARG A 38 3.43 -4.62 -6.05
N LYS A 39 2.45 -5.48 -5.83
CA LYS A 39 2.00 -6.43 -6.84
C LYS A 39 0.91 -5.79 -7.72
N PRO A 40 1.04 -5.88 -9.04
CA PRO A 40 0.17 -5.16 -9.98
C PRO A 40 -1.30 -5.58 -9.92
N TYR A 41 -1.62 -6.77 -9.41
CA TYR A 41 -3.02 -7.20 -9.25
C TYR A 41 -3.78 -6.44 -8.15
N LEU A 42 -3.10 -5.77 -7.22
CA LEU A 42 -3.73 -4.98 -6.16
C LEU A 42 -3.89 -3.51 -6.53
N PHE A 43 -3.16 -3.06 -7.55
CA PHE A 43 -3.16 -1.67 -7.97
C PHE A 43 -4.55 -1.10 -8.27
N PRO A 44 -5.45 -1.77 -9.01
CA PRO A 44 -6.80 -1.26 -9.23
C PRO A 44 -7.57 -1.04 -7.91
N GLY A 45 -7.52 -2.00 -6.98
CA GLY A 45 -8.17 -1.89 -5.68
C GLY A 45 -7.56 -0.80 -4.79
N LEU A 46 -6.22 -0.70 -4.78
CA LEU A 46 -5.51 0.34 -4.05
C LEU A 46 -5.82 1.74 -4.58
N SER A 47 -5.97 1.90 -5.90
CA SER A 47 -6.30 3.19 -6.51
C SER A 47 -7.67 3.70 -6.05
N GLU A 48 -8.66 2.81 -5.91
CA GLU A 48 -9.99 3.13 -5.42
C GLU A 48 -9.98 3.49 -3.93
N ILE A 49 -9.21 2.74 -3.13
CA ILE A 49 -9.01 3.04 -1.70
C ILE A 49 -8.37 4.42 -1.54
N MET A 50 -7.31 4.70 -2.30
CA MET A 50 -6.60 5.98 -2.25
C MET A 50 -7.47 7.15 -2.66
N ASP A 51 -8.36 6.98 -3.64
CA ASP A 51 -9.30 8.03 -4.05
C ASP A 51 -10.12 8.53 -2.85
N GLY A 52 -10.54 7.62 -1.97
CA GLY A 52 -11.27 7.91 -0.74
C GLY A 52 -10.45 8.43 0.46
N ILE A 53 -9.11 8.39 0.42
CA ILE A 53 -8.26 8.90 1.51
C ILE A 53 -8.06 10.40 1.34
N GLU A 54 -8.30 11.20 2.39
CA GLU A 54 -7.93 12.62 2.34
C GLU A 54 -6.40 12.78 2.33
N PRO A 55 -5.83 13.64 1.46
CA PRO A 55 -4.38 13.84 1.39
C PRO A 55 -3.79 14.32 2.73
N ARG A 56 -4.54 15.10 3.50
CA ARG A 56 -4.18 15.58 4.84
C ARG A 56 -4.36 14.55 5.97
N ALA A 57 -4.87 13.36 5.66
CA ALA A 57 -5.05 12.30 6.67
C ALA A 57 -3.70 11.72 7.12
N TYR A 58 -2.69 11.78 6.26
CA TYR A 58 -1.34 11.30 6.52
C TYR A 58 -0.34 12.41 6.27
N SER A 59 0.78 12.34 6.99
CA SER A 59 1.84 13.35 6.84
C SER A 59 2.54 13.20 5.50
N PHE A 60 3.08 14.31 4.99
CA PHE A 60 3.87 14.34 3.76
C PHE A 60 4.99 13.27 3.72
N SER A 61 5.69 13.09 4.84
CA SER A 61 6.74 12.06 4.97
C SER A 61 6.22 10.63 4.81
N GLU A 62 4.97 10.34 5.21
CA GLU A 62 4.38 9.02 5.03
C GLU A 62 3.96 8.77 3.59
N TRP A 63 3.50 9.81 2.89
CA TRP A 63 3.23 9.71 1.45
C TRP A 63 4.52 9.45 0.66
N GLU A 64 5.60 10.19 0.95
CA GLU A 64 6.90 9.96 0.32
C GLU A 64 7.43 8.54 0.57
N ASP A 65 7.35 8.06 1.82
CA ASP A 65 7.76 6.70 2.16
C ASP A 65 6.92 5.66 1.41
N ALA A 66 5.60 5.86 1.32
CA ALA A 66 4.72 4.97 0.58
C ALA A 66 5.01 4.96 -0.93
N ILE A 67 5.28 6.12 -1.53
CA ILE A 67 5.68 6.25 -2.93
C ILE A 67 6.99 5.53 -3.18
N SER A 68 8.00 5.79 -2.35
CA SER A 68 9.30 5.11 -2.46
C SER A 68 9.15 3.60 -2.32
N TYR A 69 8.29 3.14 -1.40
CA TYR A 69 8.09 1.72 -1.14
C TYR A 69 7.32 0.97 -2.24
N ILE A 70 6.24 1.57 -2.76
CA ILE A 70 5.36 0.97 -3.76
C ILE A 70 5.98 1.09 -5.16
N THR A 71 6.44 2.28 -5.51
CA THR A 71 6.98 2.59 -6.85
C THR A 71 8.45 2.19 -6.98
N GLY A 72 9.18 2.09 -5.86
CA GLY A 72 10.64 1.94 -5.87
C GLY A 72 11.38 3.21 -6.27
N GLU A 73 10.66 4.32 -6.51
CA GLU A 73 11.20 5.61 -6.92
C GLU A 73 10.95 6.64 -5.81
N CYS A 74 12.00 7.33 -5.37
CA CYS A 74 11.84 8.51 -4.53
C CYS A 74 11.46 9.68 -5.44
N LYS A 75 10.17 10.02 -5.45
CA LYS A 75 9.68 11.21 -6.14
C LYS A 75 9.66 12.36 -5.14
N GLU A 76 10.38 13.43 -5.46
CA GLU A 76 10.20 14.73 -4.79
C GLU A 76 8.80 15.24 -5.14
N VAL A 77 7.90 15.13 -4.18
CA VAL A 77 6.54 15.67 -4.21
C VAL A 77 6.55 16.99 -3.46
N SER A 78 5.77 17.98 -3.87
CA SER A 78 5.78 19.29 -3.19
C SER A 78 4.74 19.38 -2.07
N ASP A 79 3.69 18.56 -2.17
CA ASP A 79 2.52 18.59 -1.30
C ASP A 79 1.92 17.18 -1.15
N GLU A 80 1.16 16.95 -0.07
CA GLU A 80 0.46 15.70 0.20
C GLU A 80 -0.52 15.34 -0.93
N GLN A 81 -1.15 16.34 -1.54
CA GLN A 81 -2.04 16.17 -2.69
C GLN A 81 -1.30 15.65 -3.92
N GLU A 82 -0.13 16.21 -4.20
CA GLU A 82 0.71 15.80 -5.33
C GLU A 82 1.21 14.36 -5.10
N ALA A 83 1.58 14.05 -3.86
CA ALA A 83 1.99 12.71 -3.46
C ALA A 83 0.88 11.67 -3.66
N LYS A 84 -0.33 11.96 -3.18
CA LYS A 84 -1.51 11.12 -3.41
C LYS A 84 -1.78 10.92 -4.91
N SER A 85 -1.80 12.02 -5.68
CA SER A 85 -2.10 11.97 -7.11
C SER A 85 -1.07 11.15 -7.88
N PHE A 86 0.22 11.31 -7.55
CA PHE A 86 1.32 10.54 -8.11
C PHE A 86 1.17 9.05 -7.79
N LEU A 87 0.88 8.71 -6.54
CA LEU A 87 0.70 7.34 -6.11
C LEU A 87 -0.50 6.68 -6.83
N ILE A 88 -1.62 7.37 -6.94
CA ILE A 88 -2.80 6.91 -7.72
C ILE A 88 -2.41 6.72 -9.19
N SER A 89 -1.63 7.63 -9.77
CA SER A 89 -1.17 7.52 -11.15
C SER A 89 -0.27 6.30 -11.38
N CYS A 90 0.55 5.91 -10.40
CA CYS A 90 1.36 4.71 -10.47
C CYS A 90 0.51 3.43 -10.36
N LEU A 91 -0.56 3.46 -9.58
CA LEU A 91 -1.49 2.33 -9.45
C LEU A 91 -2.48 2.20 -10.63
N LYS A 92 -2.71 3.25 -11.38
CA LYS A 92 -3.57 3.21 -12.58
C LYS A 92 -2.83 2.78 -13.85
N LYS A 93 -1.53 2.48 -13.76
CA LYS A 93 -0.65 2.16 -14.88
C LYS A 93 -0.54 0.66 -15.09
#